data_AF-A0AAE9SRG2-F1
#
_entry.id   AF-A0AAE9SRG2-F1
#
_cell.length_a   1.000
_cell.length_b   1.000
_cell.length_c   1.000
_cell.angle_alpha   90.00
_cell.angle_beta   90.00
_cell.angle_gamma   90.00
#
_symmetry.space_group_name_H-M   'P 1'
#
loop_
_entity.id
_entity.type
_entity.pdbx_description
1 polymer ?
#
loop_
_entity_poly.entity_id
_entity_poly.type
_entity_poly.pdbx_seq_one_letter_code
_entity_poly.pdbx_strand_id
1 'polypeptide(L)'
;MEKYQIYKSISGEVDVRKMQRVLEQLLAEIRNRSRDIRLDVTWLTRESQKRLMKYKELFLHRGYIDQAELDQTYENLSSMERLVSDMGIAALTYIIDALDKEL
;
A
#
# COMPACT_ATOMS: atom_id res chain seq x y z
N MET A 1 0.81 25.10 17.63
CA MET A 1 1.50 24.26 16.62
C MET A 1 1.30 22.81 17.07
N GLU A 2 0.13 22.25 16.75
CA GLU A 2 -0.31 20.95 17.27
C GLU A 2 -0.71 20.03 16.12
N LYS A 3 -0.58 18.72 16.39
CA LYS A 3 -1.05 17.56 15.61
C LYS A 3 -0.05 16.95 14.62
N TYR A 4 1.11 16.54 15.13
CA TYR A 4 1.72 15.29 14.64
C TYR A 4 0.79 14.14 15.07
N GLN A 5 -0.08 13.76 14.15
CA GLN A 5 -1.02 12.66 14.32
C GLN A 5 -0.27 11.40 14.76
N ILE A 6 -0.79 10.86 15.85
CA ILE A 6 -0.49 9.55 16.43
C ILE A 6 -0.32 8.54 15.28
N TYR A 7 0.92 8.18 14.99
CA TYR A 7 1.21 6.98 14.22
C TYR A 7 0.67 5.83 15.06
N LYS A 8 -0.50 5.29 14.70
CA LYS A 8 -1.00 4.06 15.29
C LYS A 8 0.06 2.99 15.02
N SER A 9 0.84 2.68 16.05
CA SER A 9 1.72 1.53 16.05
C SER A 9 0.86 0.28 15.89
N ILE A 10 1.32 -0.65 15.06
CA ILE A 10 0.78 -2.01 15.01
C ILE A 10 1.03 -2.60 16.41
N SER A 11 0.00 -2.64 17.24
CA SER A 11 0.15 -2.90 18.68
C SER A 11 -0.44 -4.24 19.12
N GLY A 12 -0.98 -5.03 18.19
CA GLY A 12 -1.55 -6.35 18.50
C GLY A 12 -1.30 -7.42 17.43
N GLU A 13 -1.24 -8.69 17.88
CA GLU A 13 -1.14 -9.87 17.02
C GLU A 13 -2.29 -9.96 15.99
N VAL A 14 -3.48 -9.49 16.38
CA VAL A 14 -4.66 -9.40 15.51
C VAL A 14 -4.41 -8.45 14.32
N ASP A 15 -3.71 -7.34 14.54
CA ASP A 15 -3.37 -6.39 13.47
C ASP A 15 -2.36 -6.99 12.50
N VAL A 16 -1.37 -7.75 13.00
CA VAL A 16 -0.38 -8.47 12.17
C VAL A 16 -1.04 -9.51 11.28
N ARG A 17 -1.88 -10.39 11.85
CA ARG A 17 -2.59 -11.41 11.06
C ARG A 17 -3.51 -10.79 10.02
N LYS A 18 -4.15 -9.67 10.34
CA LYS A 18 -4.97 -8.93 9.38
C LYS A 18 -4.12 -8.43 8.20
N MET A 19 -2.97 -7.82 8.47
CA MET A 19 -2.06 -7.34 7.41
C MET A 19 -1.50 -8.50 6.57
N GLN A 20 -1.17 -9.64 7.18
CA GLN A 20 -0.76 -10.84 6.43
C GLN A 20 -1.84 -11.32 5.45
N ARG A 21 -3.11 -11.36 5.89
CA ARG A 21 -4.22 -11.73 4.98
C ARG A 21 -4.38 -10.74 3.84
N VAL A 22 -4.23 -9.44 4.11
CA VAL A 22 -4.30 -8.40 3.08
C VAL A 22 -3.13 -8.53 2.11
N LEU A 23 -1.92 -8.84 2.58
CA LEU A 23 -0.76 -9.14 1.73
C LEU A 23 -1.03 -10.34 0.83
N GLU A 24 -1.55 -11.45 1.37
CA GLU A 24 -1.88 -12.64 0.58
C GLU A 24 -2.89 -12.33 -0.52
N GLN A 25 -3.90 -11.50 -0.22
CA GLN A 25 -4.91 -11.07 -1.20
C GLN A 25 -4.31 -10.14 -2.26
N LEU A 26 -3.43 -9.21 -1.88
CA LEU A 26 -2.72 -8.36 -2.84
C LEU A 26 -1.82 -9.18 -3.77
N LEU A 27 -1.06 -10.15 -3.23
CA LEU A 27 -0.24 -11.06 -4.03
C LEU A 27 -1.09 -11.94 -4.95
N ALA A 28 -2.27 -12.38 -4.50
CA ALA A 28 -3.21 -13.10 -5.35
C ALA A 28 -3.75 -12.22 -6.50
N GLU A 29 -4.10 -10.97 -6.22
CA GLU A 29 -4.51 -9.99 -7.25
C GLU A 29 -3.40 -9.77 -8.29
N ILE A 30 -2.15 -9.60 -7.84
CA ILE A 30 -0.98 -9.45 -8.70
C ILE A 30 -0.78 -10.69 -9.59
N ARG A 31 -0.86 -11.90 -9.02
CA ARG A 31 -0.71 -13.17 -9.76
C ARG A 31 -1.83 -13.37 -10.78
N ASN A 32 -3.07 -13.03 -10.43
CA ASN A 32 -4.19 -13.11 -11.36
C ASN A 32 -4.00 -12.14 -12.52
N ARG A 33 -3.65 -10.88 -12.22
CA ARG A 33 -3.34 -9.87 -13.24
C ARG A 33 -2.21 -10.34 -14.14
N SER A 34 -1.11 -10.86 -13.59
CA SER A 34 0.01 -11.42 -14.35
C SER A 34 -0.45 -12.45 -15.39
N ARG A 35 -1.35 -13.37 -15.00
CA ARG A 35 -1.93 -14.38 -15.91
C ARG A 35 -2.78 -13.75 -17.01
N ASP A 36 -3.59 -12.76 -16.66
CA ASP A 36 -4.51 -12.11 -17.59
C ASP A 36 -3.79 -11.30 -18.67
N ILE A 37 -2.78 -10.52 -18.29
CA ILE A 37 -2.03 -9.64 -19.21
C ILE A 37 -0.68 -10.20 -19.65
N ARG A 38 -0.35 -11.44 -19.25
CA ARG A 38 0.91 -12.15 -19.55
C ARG A 38 2.17 -11.34 -19.22
N LEU A 39 2.10 -10.55 -18.15
CA LEU A 39 3.26 -9.82 -17.62
C LEU A 39 3.91 -10.58 -16.47
N ASP A 40 5.19 -10.32 -16.29
CA ASP A 40 5.98 -10.90 -15.22
C ASP A 40 5.45 -10.49 -13.82
N VAL A 41 5.33 -11.47 -12.92
CA VAL A 41 4.84 -11.26 -11.55
C VAL A 41 5.76 -10.32 -10.79
N THR A 42 7.08 -10.49 -10.91
CA THR A 42 8.08 -9.66 -10.21
C THR A 42 7.97 -8.20 -10.65
N TRP A 43 7.77 -7.94 -11.95
CA TRP A 43 7.50 -6.59 -12.45
C TRP A 43 6.23 -6.00 -11.85
N LEU A 44 5.12 -6.75 -11.83
CA LEU A 44 3.86 -6.27 -11.24
C LEU A 44 3.96 -6.04 -9.73
N THR A 45 4.72 -6.85 -9.01
CA THR A 45 5.03 -6.66 -7.58
C THR A 45 5.78 -5.35 -7.37
N ARG A 46 6.83 -5.07 -8.17
CA ARG A 46 7.57 -3.80 -8.11
C ARG A 46 6.68 -2.60 -8.40
N GLU A 47 5.81 -2.70 -9.41
CA GLU A 47 4.90 -1.61 -9.75
C GLU A 47 3.86 -1.38 -8.66
N SER A 48 3.38 -2.44 -8.00
CA SER A 48 2.51 -2.30 -6.83
C SER A 48 3.21 -1.62 -5.66
N GLN A 49 4.43 -2.06 -5.33
CA GLN A 49 5.25 -1.46 -4.29
C GLN A 49 5.48 0.04 -4.54
N LYS A 50 5.85 0.42 -5.78
CA LYS A 50 6.04 1.83 -6.16
C LYS A 50 4.77 2.68 -6.00
N ARG A 51 3.60 2.16 -6.42
CA ARG A 51 2.33 2.88 -6.26
C ARG A 51 2.01 3.13 -4.79
N LEU A 52 2.18 2.11 -3.94
CA LEU A 52 1.97 2.23 -2.49
C LEU A 52 2.98 3.19 -1.83
N MET A 53 4.25 3.14 -2.23
CA MET A 53 5.28 4.09 -1.75
C MET A 53 4.93 5.53 -2.13
N LYS A 54 4.55 5.78 -3.39
CA LYS A 54 4.15 7.11 -3.86
C LYS A 54 2.96 7.63 -3.07
N TYR A 55 1.90 6.82 -2.92
CA TYR A 55 0.74 7.22 -2.14
C TYR A 55 1.11 7.52 -0.68
N LYS A 56 1.91 6.65 -0.04
CA LYS A 56 2.38 6.83 1.34
C LYS A 56 3.13 8.16 1.50
N GLU A 57 4.04 8.49 0.59
CA GLU A 57 4.81 9.73 0.62
C GLU A 57 3.89 10.96 0.52
N LEU A 58 3.00 10.99 -0.49
CA LEU A 58 2.04 12.07 -0.65
C LEU A 58 1.13 12.21 0.58
N PHE A 59 0.66 11.09 1.13
CA PHE A 59 -0.19 11.11 2.33
C PHE A 59 0.55 11.70 3.55
N LEU A 60 1.83 11.37 3.74
CA LEU A 60 2.64 11.95 4.82
C LEU A 60 2.83 13.45 4.66
N HIS A 61 2.88 13.94 3.42
CA HIS A 61 3.10 15.34 3.08
C HIS A 61 1.82 16.12 2.71
N ARG A 62 0.63 15.53 2.87
CA ARG A 62 -0.68 16.11 2.49
C ARG A 62 -1.01 17.50 3.04
N GLY A 63 -0.32 17.94 4.11
CA GLY A 63 -0.43 19.31 4.61
C GLY A 63 0.30 20.37 3.78
N TYR A 64 1.12 19.94 2.82
CA TYR A 64 2.02 20.78 2.01
C TYR A 64 1.90 20.54 0.50
N ILE A 65 1.02 19.63 0.07
CA ILE A 65 0.79 19.30 -1.34
C ILE A 65 -0.66 19.57 -1.73
N ASP A 66 -0.93 19.59 -3.04
CA ASP A 66 -2.30 19.65 -3.54
C ASP A 66 -3.05 18.35 -3.24
N GLN A 67 -4.25 18.46 -2.66
CA GLN A 67 -5.11 17.32 -2.38
C GLN A 67 -5.46 16.55 -3.66
N ALA A 68 -5.58 17.25 -4.80
CA ALA A 68 -5.86 16.62 -6.08
C ALA A 68 -4.78 15.61 -6.50
N GLU A 69 -3.51 15.84 -6.14
CA GLU A 69 -2.41 14.91 -6.44
C GLU A 69 -2.52 13.62 -5.61
N LEU A 70 -2.92 13.76 -4.34
CA LEU A 70 -3.17 12.63 -3.46
C LEU A 70 -4.37 11.81 -3.94
N ASP A 71 -5.47 12.46 -4.31
CA ASP A 71 -6.68 11.83 -4.82
C ASP A 71 -6.41 11.10 -6.14
N GLN A 72 -5.68 11.72 -7.07
CA GLN A 72 -5.30 11.07 -8.32
C GLN A 72 -4.39 9.86 -8.09
N THR A 73 -3.47 9.94 -7.13
CA THR A 73 -2.61 8.80 -6.79
C THR A 73 -3.43 7.66 -6.18
N TYR A 74 -4.40 7.97 -5.30
CA TYR A 74 -5.33 6.99 -4.75
C TYR A 74 -6.17 6.31 -5.83
N GLU A 75 -6.67 7.06 -6.81
CA GLU A 75 -7.46 6.48 -7.89
C GLU A 75 -6.67 5.53 -8.81
N ASN A 76 -5.35 5.70 -8.90
CA ASN A 76 -4.47 4.79 -9.64
C ASN A 76 -4.13 3.49 -8.89
N LEU A 77 -4.52 3.37 -7.61
CA LEU A 77 -4.34 2.16 -6.82
C LEU A 77 -5.36 1.09 -7.24
N SER A 78 -4.92 -0.16 -7.23
CA SER A 78 -5.82 -1.32 -7.34
C SER A 78 -6.73 -1.43 -6.12
N SER A 79 -7.76 -2.28 -6.22
CA SER A 79 -8.70 -2.51 -5.12
C SER A 79 -7.99 -2.94 -3.83
N MET A 80 -7.01 -3.85 -3.93
CA MET A 80 -6.23 -4.28 -2.78
C MET A 80 -5.26 -3.21 -2.28
N GLU A 81 -4.67 -2.43 -3.17
CA GLU A 81 -3.79 -1.30 -2.79
C GLU A 81 -4.57 -0.20 -2.06
N ARG A 82 -5.81 0.11 -2.48
CA ARG A 82 -6.69 1.05 -1.77
C ARG A 82 -7.03 0.56 -0.36
N LEU A 83 -7.34 -0.73 -0.21
CA LEU A 83 -7.58 -1.33 1.11
C LEU A 83 -6.37 -1.16 2.05
N VAL A 84 -5.15 -1.38 1.54
CA VAL A 84 -3.91 -1.16 2.30
C VAL A 84 -3.78 0.31 2.71
N SER A 85 -4.05 1.23 1.79
CA SER A 85 -4.04 2.67 2.04
C SER A 85 -5.05 3.11 3.10
N ASP A 86 -6.27 2.57 3.06
CA ASP A 86 -7.35 2.87 4.01
C ASP A 86 -7.05 2.34 5.43
N MET A 87 -6.24 1.27 5.53
CA MET A 87 -5.73 0.77 6.81
C MET A 87 -4.66 1.68 7.43
N GLY A 88 -4.12 2.63 6.66
CA GLY A 88 -3.23 3.69 7.13
C GLY A 88 -1.74 3.37 7.04
N ILE A 89 -0.93 4.33 7.49
CA ILE A 89 0.54 4.36 7.29
C ILE A 89 1.26 3.11 7.80
N ALA A 90 0.81 2.53 8.91
CA ALA A 90 1.47 1.35 9.45
C ALA A 90 1.26 0.12 8.55
N ALA A 91 0.05 -0.05 8.00
CA ALA A 91 -0.25 -1.09 7.03
C ALA A 91 0.51 -0.85 5.71
N LEU A 92 0.52 0.38 5.20
CA LEU A 92 1.33 0.76 4.04
C LEU A 92 2.80 0.37 4.22
N THR A 93 3.40 0.72 5.36
CA THR A 93 4.80 0.38 5.66
C THR A 93 5.03 -1.12 5.70
N TYR A 94 4.20 -1.85 6.46
CA TYR A 94 4.32 -3.31 6.56
C TYR A 94 4.21 -4.00 5.19
N ILE A 95 3.22 -3.61 4.37
CA ILE A 95 2.98 -4.23 3.07
C ILE A 95 4.08 -3.87 2.08
N ILE A 96 4.54 -2.61 2.02
CA ILE A 96 5.67 -2.21 1.16
C ILE A 96 6.93 -3.02 1.49
N ASP A 97 7.25 -3.16 2.77
CA ASP A 97 8.42 -3.93 3.24
C ASP A 97 8.25 -5.43 2.96
N ALA A 98 7.02 -5.95 2.98
CA ALA A 98 6.74 -7.34 2.67
C ALA A 98 6.81 -7.63 1.17
N LEU A 99 6.29 -6.73 0.33
CA LEU A 99 6.42 -6.82 -1.13
C LEU A 99 7.89 -6.77 -1.56
N ASP A 100 8.73 -5.98 -0.88
CA ASP A 100 10.17 -5.92 -1.13
C ASP A 100 10.85 -7.29 -0.98
N LYS A 101 10.39 -8.09 -0.02
CA LYS A 101 10.94 -9.43 0.27
C LYS A 101 10.49 -10.50 -0.72
N GLU A 102 9.51 -10.20 -1.56
CA GLU A 102 9.04 -11.10 -2.63
C GLU A 102 9.82 -10.90 -3.94
N LEU A 103 10.76 -9.93 -3.98
CA LEU A 103 11.57 -9.55 -5.16
C LEU A 103 12.96 -10.17 -5.15
#